data_AF-A0A2E4KZ74-F1
#
_entry.id   AF-A0A2E4KZ74-F1
#
_cell.length_a   1.000
_cell.length_b   1.000
_cell.length_c   1.000
_cell.angle_alpha   90.00
_cell.angle_beta   90.00
_cell.angle_gamma   90.00
#
_symmetry.space_group_name_H-M   'P 1'
#
loop_
_entity.id
_entity.type
_entity.pdbx_description
1 polymer ?
#
loop_
_entity_poly.entity_id
_entity_poly.type
_entity_poly.pdbx_seq_one_letter_code
_entity_poly.pdbx_strand_id
1 'polypeptide(L)' 'MMTDSELLHYARQILLSDVDVDGQERLKQSHVVVLGLGGLGSPLSLYLGAAGVGRLTLVDGDIVDETNLHRQVIH' A
#
# COMPACT_ATOMS: atom_id res chain seq x y z
N MET A 1 -7.05 12.42 12.10
CA MET A 1 -5.95 12.56 13.07
C MET A 1 -5.48 11.17 13.44
N MET A 2 -4.17 10.96 13.38
CA MET A 2 -3.52 9.68 13.64
C MET A 2 -3.56 9.33 15.13
N THR A 3 -3.70 8.04 15.41
CA THR A 3 -3.50 7.48 16.75
C THR A 3 -2.01 7.40 17.08
N ASP A 4 -1.66 7.32 18.36
CA ASP A 4 -0.27 7.13 18.80
C ASP A 4 0.38 5.89 18.16
N SER A 5 -0.40 4.82 17.97
CA SER A 5 0.09 3.61 17.31
C SER A 5 0.40 3.83 15.83
N GLU A 6 -0.41 4.62 15.12
CA GLU A 6 -0.15 4.96 13.73
C GLU A 6 1.06 5.89 13.62
N LEU A 7 1.20 6.86 14.53
CA LEU A 7 2.38 7.73 14.59
C LEU A 7 3.66 6.92 14.79
N LEU A 8 3.64 5.92 15.67
CA LEU A 8 4.77 5.01 15.87
C LEU A 8 5.03 4.13 14.64
N HIS A 9 3.98 3.59 14.01
CA HIS A 9 4.10 2.71 12.85
C HIS A 9 4.70 3.43 11.63
N TYR A 10 4.24 4.65 11.36
CA TYR A 10 4.68 5.46 10.22
C TYR A 10 5.83 6.43 10.57
N ALA A 11 6.44 6.32 11.75
CA ALA A 11 7.43 7.27 12.25
C ALA A 11 8.57 7.54 11.25
N ARG A 12 9.08 6.50 10.56
CA ARG A 12 10.16 6.66 9.56
C ARG A 12 9.71 7.39 8.29
N GLN A 13 8.44 7.27 7.91
CA GLN A 13 7.86 7.95 6.75
C GLN A 13 7.61 9.43 7.09
N ILE A 14 7.05 9.69 8.28
CA ILE A 14 6.77 11.03 8.80
C ILE A 14 8.07 11.86 8.97
N LEU A 15 9.20 11.24 9.30
CA LEU A 15 10.49 11.94 9.41
C LEU A 15 10.97 12.57 8.10
N LEU A 16 10.43 12.16 6.94
CA LEU A 16 10.73 12.78 5.66
C LEU A 16 9.95 14.09 5.54
N SER A 17 10.65 15.20 5.34
CA SER A 17 10.04 16.54 5.27
C SER A 17 8.98 16.70 4.19
N ASP A 18 9.08 15.94 3.10
CA ASP A 18 8.11 15.97 1.99
C ASP A 18 6.82 15.19 2.30
N VAL A 19 6.86 14.33 3.33
CA VAL A 19 5.70 13.59 3.82
C VAL A 19 5.16 14.32 5.05
N ASP A 20 5.93 14.39 6.13
CA ASP A 20 5.51 14.90 7.44
C ASP A 20 4.19 14.25 7.92
N VAL A 21 3.64 14.74 9.02
CA VAL A 21 2.34 14.27 9.56
C VAL A 21 1.21 14.51 8.54
N ASP A 22 1.23 15.66 7.85
CA ASP A 22 0.18 16.05 6.90
C ASP A 22 0.13 15.13 5.67
N GLY A 23 1.29 14.74 5.13
CA GLY A 23 1.36 13.80 4.01
C GLY A 23 0.91 12.39 4.43
N GLN A 24 1.24 11.95 5.63
CA GLN A 24 0.78 10.66 6.13
C GLN A 24 -0.74 10.65 6.37
N GLU A 25 -1.32 11.72 6.91
CA GLU A 25 -2.76 11.85 7.07
C GLU A 25 -3.46 11.90 5.69
N ARG A 26 -2.85 12.54 4.67
CA ARG A 26 -3.36 12.51 3.29
C ARG A 26 -3.35 11.09 2.71
N LEU A 27 -2.29 10.31 2.92
CA LEU A 27 -2.25 8.90 2.51
C LEU A 27 -3.34 8.10 3.22
N LYS A 28 -3.49 8.26 4.54
CA LYS A 28 -4.55 7.63 5.34
C LYS A 28 -5.96 8.00 4.88
N GLN A 29 -6.18 9.19 4.35
CA GLN A 29 -7.48 9.61 3.82
C GLN A 29 -7.71 9.22 2.35
N SER A 30 -6.66 8.76 1.66
CA SER A 30 -6.73 8.40 0.25
C SER A 30 -7.36 7.03 0.02
N HIS A 31 -7.92 6.86 -1.18
CA HIS A 31 -8.39 5.58 -1.70
C HIS A 31 -7.72 5.34 -3.05
N VAL A 32 -7.06 4.19 -3.20
CA VAL A 32 -6.46 3.75 -4.46
C VAL A 32 -7.15 2.49 -4.96
N VAL A 33 -7.43 2.46 -6.26
CA VAL A 33 -7.94 1.27 -6.98
C VAL A 33 -6.80 0.72 -7.82
N VAL A 34 -6.46 -0.55 -7.61
CA VAL A 34 -5.43 -1.27 -8.39
C VAL A 34 -6.15 -2.27 -9.29
N LEU A 35 -5.99 -2.11 -10.60
CA LEU A 35 -6.53 -3.01 -11.61
C LEU A 35 -5.43 -3.97 -12.07
N GLY A 36 -5.61 -5.26 -11.78
CA GLY A 36 -4.61 -6.30 -11.96
C GLY A 36 -3.64 -6.40 -10.79
N LEU A 37 -3.48 -7.60 -10.26
CA LEU A 37 -2.58 -8.02 -9.18
C LEU A 37 -1.49 -8.98 -9.67
N GLY A 38 -1.16 -8.91 -10.96
CA GLY A 38 -0.04 -9.64 -11.54
C GLY A 38 1.33 -9.11 -11.10
N GLY A 39 2.34 -9.26 -11.97
CA GLY A 39 3.73 -8.93 -11.61
C GLY A 39 4.00 -7.47 -11.23
N LEU A 40 3.09 -6.54 -11.58
CA LEU A 40 3.18 -5.12 -11.21
C LEU A 40 2.27 -4.78 -10.03
N GLY A 41 1.01 -5.23 -10.09
CA GLY A 41 0.02 -4.93 -9.07
C GLY A 41 0.35 -5.55 -7.72
N SER A 42 0.99 -6.72 -7.72
CA SER A 42 1.45 -7.41 -6.52
C SER A 42 2.40 -6.55 -5.66
N PRO A 43 3.59 -6.15 -6.14
CA PRO A 43 4.49 -5.29 -5.36
C PRO A 43 3.90 -3.89 -5.11
N LEU A 44 3.15 -3.32 -6.06
CA LEU A 44 2.51 -2.02 -5.87
C LEU A 44 1.55 -2.04 -4.67
N SER A 45 0.69 -3.06 -4.58
CA SER A 45 -0.30 -3.18 -3.50
C SER A 45 0.36 -3.35 -2.14
N LEU A 46 1.46 -4.12 -2.09
CA LEU A 46 2.28 -4.27 -0.89
C LEU A 46 2.79 -2.92 -0.39
N TYR A 47 3.41 -2.12 -1.29
CA TYR A 47 3.96 -0.82 -0.91
C TYR A 47 2.91 0.23 -0.60
N LEU A 48 1.77 0.25 -1.31
CA LEU A 48 0.67 1.17 -0.99
C LEU A 48 0.07 0.88 0.38
N GLY A 49 -0.07 -0.40 0.73
CA GLY A 49 -0.53 -0.81 2.06
C GLY A 49 0.46 -0.39 3.14
N ALA A 50 1.75 -0.67 2.93
CA ALA A 50 2.82 -0.29 3.86
C ALA A 50 3.02 1.23 3.99
N ALA A 51 2.74 1.99 2.93
CA ALA A 51 2.75 3.46 2.95
C ALA A 51 1.56 4.06 3.72
N GLY A 52 0.56 3.25 4.09
CA GLY A 52 -0.59 3.70 4.86
C GLY A 52 -1.71 4.34 4.03
N VAL A 53 -1.89 3.91 2.78
CA VAL A 53 -3.11 4.24 2.02
C VAL A 53 -4.33 3.72 2.78
N GLY A 54 -5.27 4.59 3.12
CA GLY A 54 -6.40 4.24 4.00
C GLY A 54 -7.34 3.20 3.42
N ARG A 55 -7.53 3.21 2.10
CA ARG A 55 -8.34 2.20 1.41
C ARG A 55 -7.66 1.75 0.13
N LEU A 56 -7.53 0.43 -0.01
CA LEU A 56 -7.11 -0.22 -1.25
C LEU A 56 -8.26 -1.07 -1.78
N THR A 57 -8.64 -0.84 -3.03
CA THR A 57 -9.55 -1.72 -3.77
C THR A 57 -8.74 -2.43 -4.84
N LEU A 58 -8.59 -3.73 -4.66
CA LEU A 58 -7.82 -4.58 -5.56
C LEU A 58 -8.79 -5.33 -6.45
N VAL A 59 -8.62 -5.22 -7.77
CA VAL A 59 -9.48 -5.87 -8.76
C VAL A 59 -8.62 -6.75 -9.63
N ASP A 60 -8.84 -8.06 -9.54
CA ASP A 60 -8.23 -9.04 -10.43
C ASP A 60 -9.29 -10.10 -10.80
N GLY A 61 -9.25 -10.57 -12.03
CA GLY A 61 -10.13 -11.62 -12.55
C GLY A 61 -9.46 -12.97 -12.70
N ASP A 62 -8.14 -13.04 -12.52
CA ASP A 62 -7.36 -14.26 -12.68
C ASP A 62 -7.28 -15.07 -11.36
N ILE A 63 -6.92 -16.35 -11.50
CA ILE A 63 -6.64 -17.26 -10.38
C ILE A 63 -5.12 -17.40 -10.24
N VAL A 64 -4.63 -17.53 -9.00
CA VAL A 64 -3.21 -17.77 -8.72
C VAL A 64 -2.75 -19.07 -9.40
N ASP A 65 -1.60 -19.00 -10.06
CA ASP A 65 -0.97 -20.12 -10.75
C ASP A 65 0.51 -20.22 -10.36
N GLU A 66 1.00 -21.43 -10.12
CA GLU A 66 2.38 -21.70 -9.68
C GLU A 66 3.43 -21.09 -10.62
N THR A 67 3.15 -21.06 -11.93
CA THR A 67 4.05 -20.48 -12.93
C THR A 67 4.22 -18.97 -12.78
N ASN A 68 3.36 -18.30 -12.01
CA ASN A 68 3.38 -16.86 -11.80
C ASN A 68 4.06 -16.42 -10.50
N LEU A 69 4.28 -17.33 -9.54
CA LEU A 69 4.78 -17.01 -8.20
C LEU A 69 6.16 -16.32 -8.20
N HIS A 70 7.00 -16.59 -9.20
CA HIS A 70 8.32 -15.96 -9.32
C HIS A 70 8.28 -14.43 -9.50
N ARG A 71 7.12 -13.85 -9.88
CA ARG A 71 6.95 -12.40 -10.07
C ARG A 71 5.74 -11.82 -9.35
N GLN A 72 4.84 -12.65 -8.85
CA GLN A 72 3.61 -12.26 -8.17
C GLN A 72 3.75 -12.42 -6.65
N VAL A 73 4.66 -11.66 -6.04
CA VAL A 73 5.18 -11.87 -4.67
C VAL A 73 4.20 -11.84 -3.47
N ILE A 74 2.96 -11.36 -3.64
CA ILE A 74 1.94 -11.33 -2.58
C ILE A 74 1.02 -12.56 -2.60
N HIS A 75 1.12 -13.40 -3.64
CA HIS A 75 0.34 -14.62 -3.82
C HIS A 75 1.14 -15.83 -3.36
#